data_AF-A0A6G1IUY0-F1
#
_entry.id   AF-A0A6G1IUY0-F1
#
_cell.length_a   1.000
_cell.length_b   1.000
_cell.length_c   1.000
_cell.angle_alpha   90.00
_cell.angle_beta   90.00
_cell.angle_gamma   90.00
#
_symmetry.space_group_name_H-M   'P 1'
#
loop_
_entity.id
_entity.type
_entity.pdbx_description
1 polymer ?
#
loop_
_entity_poly.entity_id
_entity_poly.type
_entity_poly.pdbx_seq_one_letter_code
_entity_poly.pdbx_strand_id
1 'polypeptide(L)'
;MALESREITLRPHARQTRIRFEVLKYNDQGVLSLRYPSEEEALDALITPRSEDTPDLVWTRRYDFNNKYDNSEVQVLSPELRDLFRLKLGNDPRLHFARLNKAKKIVLVGPFESLLHRWDTLKRLADQSCDSGDWQELKKQVAPLGAENATIPDEPDPELTPLKTKEDLETSLGRVKSAPDVGAHLSAMETAHSSGTIHFNQLWTTFPPGELVYSTVFQKGPAFRRQGMQQSPRSGE
;
A
#
# COMPACT_ATOMS: atom_id res chain seq x y z
N MET A 1 -26.83 -32.11 -35.64
CA MET A 1 -25.62 -31.56 -35.00
C MET A 1 -25.87 -30.08 -34.78
N ALA A 2 -26.12 -29.67 -33.53
CA ALA A 2 -26.37 -28.28 -33.19
C ALA A 2 -25.03 -27.58 -32.91
N LEU A 3 -24.77 -26.49 -33.62
CA LEU A 3 -23.62 -25.61 -33.38
C LEU A 3 -23.97 -24.72 -32.17
N GLU A 4 -23.33 -24.96 -31.03
CA GLU A 4 -23.36 -24.06 -29.88
C GLU A 4 -22.63 -22.77 -30.25
N SER A 5 -23.39 -21.72 -30.54
CA SER A 5 -22.89 -20.35 -30.64
C SER A 5 -22.36 -19.91 -29.27
N ARG A 6 -21.04 -19.87 -29.12
CA ARG A 6 -20.39 -19.24 -27.97
C ARG A 6 -20.40 -17.73 -28.18
N GLU A 7 -21.33 -17.04 -27.53
CA GLU A 7 -21.23 -15.59 -27.36
C GLU A 7 -19.94 -15.26 -26.61
N ILE A 8 -18.99 -14.64 -27.31
CA ILE A 8 -17.83 -14.03 -26.69
C ILE A 8 -18.31 -12.71 -26.10
N THR A 9 -18.78 -12.75 -24.86
CA THR A 9 -19.09 -11.52 -24.11
C THR A 9 -17.77 -10.78 -23.90
N LEU A 10 -17.52 -9.77 -24.74
CA LEU A 10 -16.41 -8.83 -24.56
C LEU A 10 -16.58 -8.19 -23.18
N ARG A 11 -15.70 -8.55 -22.24
CA ARG A 11 -15.71 -7.90 -20.93
C ARG A 11 -15.45 -6.42 -21.14
N PRO A 12 -16.25 -5.52 -20.57
CA PRO A 12 -15.93 -4.10 -20.58
C PRO A 12 -14.55 -3.94 -19.92
N HIS A 13 -13.57 -3.49 -20.69
CA HIS A 13 -12.26 -3.17 -20.15
C HIS A 13 -12.42 -1.92 -19.29
N ALA A 14 -12.12 -2.03 -17.99
CA ALA A 14 -12.08 -0.86 -17.15
C ALA A 14 -11.01 0.11 -17.65
N ARG A 15 -11.27 1.40 -17.41
CA ARG A 15 -10.38 2.47 -17.83
C ARG A 15 -9.08 2.35 -17.04
N GLN A 16 -7.98 2.10 -17.76
CA GLN A 16 -6.64 2.03 -17.17
C GLN A 16 -6.33 3.23 -16.27
N THR A 17 -5.68 2.97 -15.14
CA THR A 17 -5.24 3.99 -14.18
C THR A 17 -4.29 5.00 -14.81
N ARG A 18 -4.65 6.27 -14.75
CA ARG A 18 -3.85 7.39 -15.26
C ARG A 18 -2.93 7.93 -14.18
N ILE A 19 -1.62 7.84 -14.37
CA ILE A 19 -0.63 8.30 -13.38
C ILE A 19 0.15 9.50 -13.92
N ARG A 20 0.12 10.63 -13.20
CA ARG A 20 1.01 11.76 -13.47
C ARG A 20 2.26 11.64 -12.62
N PHE A 21 3.44 11.73 -13.25
CA PHE A 21 4.70 11.77 -12.53
C PHE A 21 5.19 13.19 -12.33
N GLU A 22 5.74 13.46 -11.16
CA GLU A 22 6.31 14.76 -10.79
C GLU A 22 7.66 14.55 -10.11
N VAL A 23 8.60 15.45 -10.39
CA VAL A 23 9.87 15.55 -9.67
C VAL A 23 9.94 16.94 -9.05
N LEU A 24 9.94 16.96 -7.72
CA LEU A 24 9.93 18.18 -6.92
C LEU A 24 11.29 18.35 -6.23
N LYS A 25 11.92 19.50 -6.46
CA LYS A 25 13.13 19.90 -5.74
C LYS A 25 12.81 21.05 -4.79
N TYR A 26 13.31 20.99 -3.56
CA TYR A 26 13.03 22.02 -2.55
C TYR A 26 14.27 22.36 -1.70
N ASN A 27 14.18 23.48 -1.00
CA ASN A 27 15.12 23.92 0.04
C ASN A 27 14.33 24.49 1.24
N ASP A 28 15.05 25.08 2.19
CA ASP A 28 14.45 25.71 3.39
C ASP A 28 13.52 26.89 3.07
N GLN A 29 13.60 27.46 1.86
CA GLN A 29 12.74 28.55 1.38
C GLN A 29 11.50 28.05 0.59
N GLY A 30 11.38 26.74 0.35
CA GLY A 30 10.25 26.13 -0.34
C GLY A 30 10.63 25.39 -1.62
N VAL A 31 9.70 25.33 -2.58
CA VAL A 31 9.88 24.58 -3.83
C VAL A 31 10.80 25.37 -4.77
N LEU A 32 11.94 24.77 -5.14
CA LEU A 32 12.90 25.32 -6.09
C LEU A 32 12.51 25.03 -7.55
N SER A 33 12.08 23.80 -7.81
CA SER A 33 11.61 23.41 -9.14
C SER A 33 10.60 22.28 -9.05
N LEU A 34 9.64 22.34 -9.97
CA LEU A 34 8.71 21.26 -10.27
C LEU A 34 8.88 20.94 -11.75
N ARG A 35 9.34 19.71 -12.05
CA ARG A 35 9.43 19.23 -13.42
C ARG A 35 8.57 17.99 -13.61
N TYR A 36 8.02 17.86 -14.80
CA TYR A 36 7.37 16.64 -15.25
C TYR A 36 8.43 15.84 -16.01
N PRO A 37 8.76 14.61 -15.57
CA PRO A 37 9.72 13.78 -16.28
C PRO A 37 9.23 13.53 -17.72
N SER A 38 10.17 13.40 -18.65
CA SER A 38 9.83 13.10 -20.05
C SER A 38 9.08 11.77 -20.15
N GLU A 39 8.35 11.56 -21.25
CA GLU A 39 7.68 10.29 -21.48
C GLU A 39 8.66 9.12 -21.44
N GLU A 40 9.92 9.30 -21.88
CA GLU A 40 10.98 8.30 -21.79
C GLU A 40 11.44 8.04 -20.33
N GLU A 41 11.63 9.10 -19.53
CA GLU A 41 11.92 8.98 -18.09
C GLU A 41 10.73 8.34 -17.32
N ALA A 42 9.52 8.48 -17.85
CA ALA A 42 8.28 7.93 -17.30
C ALA A 42 7.86 6.59 -17.94
N LEU A 43 8.46 6.17 -19.06
CA LEU A 43 8.13 4.94 -19.81
C LEU A 43 8.67 3.71 -19.10
N ASP A 44 9.77 3.86 -18.35
CA ASP A 44 10.15 2.93 -17.29
C ASP A 44 9.07 2.82 -16.18
N ALA A 45 8.07 3.71 -16.19
CA ALA A 45 7.07 3.87 -15.15
C ALA A 45 5.58 3.89 -15.61
N LEU A 46 5.23 3.37 -16.81
CA LEU A 46 3.85 3.23 -17.35
C LEU A 46 2.96 4.50 -17.37
N ILE A 47 2.49 4.82 -18.58
CA ILE A 47 1.35 5.69 -18.98
C ILE A 47 1.19 6.99 -18.21
N THR A 48 1.81 8.03 -18.77
CA THR A 48 1.52 9.42 -18.42
C THR A 48 0.26 9.88 -19.16
N PRO A 49 -0.78 10.39 -18.47
CA PRO A 49 -1.94 10.96 -19.14
C PRO A 49 -1.55 12.18 -19.96
N ARG A 50 -2.27 12.42 -21.07
CA ARG A 50 -2.16 13.66 -21.84
C ARG A 50 -2.51 14.85 -20.93
N SER A 51 -1.96 16.03 -21.22
CA SER A 51 -2.08 17.22 -20.33
C SER A 51 -3.51 17.65 -20.00
N GLU A 52 -4.49 17.26 -20.82
CA GLU A 52 -5.90 17.60 -20.65
C GLU A 52 -6.68 16.61 -19.75
N ASP A 53 -6.15 15.41 -19.53
CA ASP A 53 -6.78 14.39 -18.71
C ASP A 53 -6.48 14.61 -17.21
N THR A 54 -7.53 14.57 -16.38
CA THR A 54 -7.40 14.55 -14.92
C THR A 54 -6.73 13.24 -14.48
N PRO A 55 -5.55 13.23 -13.84
CA PRO A 55 -4.92 11.99 -13.41
C PRO A 55 -5.71 11.31 -12.29
N ASP A 56 -5.65 9.98 -12.23
CA ASP A 56 -6.22 9.18 -11.15
C ASP A 56 -5.25 9.16 -9.95
N LEU A 57 -3.95 9.16 -10.22
CA LEU A 57 -2.85 9.20 -9.27
C LEU A 57 -1.81 10.25 -9.68
N VAL A 58 -1.24 10.98 -8.72
CA VAL A 58 -0.04 11.79 -8.91
C VAL A 58 1.08 11.21 -8.07
N TRP A 59 2.18 10.82 -8.71
CA TRP A 59 3.36 10.27 -8.05
C TRP A 59 4.48 11.31 -8.08
N THR A 60 4.84 11.84 -6.92
CA THR A 60 5.86 12.88 -6.80
C THR A 60 7.11 12.31 -6.13
N ARG A 61 8.27 12.39 -6.79
CA ARG A 61 9.57 12.12 -6.17
C ARG A 61 10.16 13.43 -5.67
N ARG A 62 10.60 13.47 -4.41
CA ARG A 62 11.09 14.68 -3.76
C ARG A 62 12.61 14.58 -3.57
N TYR A 63 13.28 15.67 -3.92
CA TYR A 63 14.73 15.81 -3.81
C TYR A 63 15.07 17.09 -3.06
N ASP A 64 16.11 17.03 -2.23
CA ASP A 64 16.65 18.21 -1.57
C ASP A 64 17.42 19.12 -2.56
N PHE A 65 17.93 20.24 -2.06
CA PHE A 65 18.69 21.20 -2.88
C PHE A 65 19.99 20.60 -3.45
N ASN A 66 20.52 19.54 -2.85
CA ASN A 66 21.71 18.79 -3.30
C ASN A 66 21.39 17.66 -4.29
N ASN A 67 20.13 17.55 -4.75
CA ASN A 67 19.64 16.43 -5.57
C ASN A 67 19.71 15.07 -4.85
N LYS A 68 19.77 15.04 -3.53
CA LYS A 68 19.61 13.81 -2.76
C LYS A 68 18.12 13.49 -2.68
N TYR A 69 17.78 12.23 -2.96
CA TYR A 69 16.41 11.73 -2.76
C TYR A 69 16.02 11.87 -1.30
N ASP A 70 14.88 12.51 -1.05
CA ASP A 70 14.29 12.64 0.28
C ASP A 70 13.24 11.55 0.50
N ASN A 71 12.14 11.62 -0.26
CA ASN A 71 11.03 10.66 -0.19
C ASN A 71 10.20 10.66 -1.49
N SER A 72 9.12 9.88 -1.48
CA SER A 72 8.09 9.90 -2.53
C SER A 72 6.71 10.16 -1.93
N GLU A 73 5.82 10.73 -2.72
CA GLU A 73 4.48 11.09 -2.32
C GLU A 73 3.49 10.58 -3.38
N VAL A 74 2.37 10.01 -2.94
CA VAL A 74 1.24 9.64 -3.79
C VAL A 74 0.06 10.50 -3.45
N GLN A 75 -0.45 11.25 -4.42
CA GLN A 75 -1.75 11.89 -4.33
C GLN A 75 -2.79 11.03 -5.05
N VAL A 76 -3.76 10.52 -4.31
CA VAL A 76 -4.87 9.74 -4.86
C VAL A 76 -6.01 10.68 -5.20
N LEU A 77 -6.33 10.78 -6.48
CA LEU A 77 -7.41 11.62 -7.02
C LEU A 77 -8.63 10.80 -7.43
N SER A 78 -8.41 9.54 -7.85
CA SER A 78 -9.45 8.54 -8.10
C SER A 78 -10.46 8.51 -6.95
N PRO A 79 -11.73 8.89 -7.17
CA PRO A 79 -12.73 8.92 -6.11
C PRO A 79 -12.96 7.54 -5.51
N GLU A 80 -12.99 6.50 -6.33
CA GLU A 80 -13.27 5.14 -5.89
C GLU A 80 -12.12 4.60 -5.02
N LEU A 81 -10.87 4.81 -5.43
CA LEU A 81 -9.71 4.43 -4.61
C LEU A 81 -9.62 5.27 -3.32
N ARG A 82 -10.06 6.53 -3.36
CA ARG A 82 -10.11 7.37 -2.14
C ARG A 82 -11.10 6.82 -1.12
N ASP A 83 -12.28 6.40 -1.56
CA ASP A 83 -13.29 5.85 -0.65
C ASP A 83 -12.82 4.50 -0.07
N LEU A 84 -12.16 3.66 -0.87
CA LEU A 84 -11.49 2.46 -0.37
C LEU A 84 -10.47 2.80 0.73
N PHE A 85 -9.60 3.78 0.49
CA PHE A 85 -8.57 4.17 1.44
C PHE A 85 -9.14 4.80 2.70
N ARG A 86 -10.22 5.59 2.62
CA ARG A 86 -10.92 6.10 3.81
C ARG A 86 -11.46 4.96 4.67
N LEU A 87 -12.04 3.92 4.06
CA LEU A 87 -12.56 2.78 4.79
C LEU A 87 -11.44 1.92 5.41
N LYS A 88 -10.39 1.61 4.65
CA LYS A 88 -9.34 0.68 5.10
C LYS A 88 -8.24 1.33 5.93
N LEU A 89 -7.99 2.61 5.71
CA LEU A 89 -6.96 3.38 6.40
C LEU A 89 -7.53 4.41 7.37
N GLY A 90 -8.85 4.54 7.49
CA GLY A 90 -9.53 5.55 8.33
C GLY A 90 -9.15 5.54 9.81
N ASN A 91 -8.61 4.42 10.28
CA ASN A 91 -8.14 4.24 11.65
C ASN A 91 -6.64 4.55 11.83
N ASP A 92 -5.93 4.91 10.75
CA ASP A 92 -4.52 5.29 10.84
C ASP A 92 -4.41 6.72 11.40
N PRO A 93 -3.75 6.91 12.56
CA PRO A 93 -3.66 8.22 13.19
C PRO A 93 -2.89 9.26 12.37
N ARG A 94 -2.07 8.83 11.41
CA ARG A 94 -1.29 9.72 10.54
C ARG A 94 -2.12 10.24 9.38
N LEU A 95 -3.23 9.56 9.04
CA LEU A 95 -4.14 9.97 7.99
C LEU A 95 -5.36 10.64 8.58
N HIS A 96 -5.33 11.97 8.60
CA HIS A 96 -6.52 12.75 8.94
C HIS A 96 -7.42 12.88 7.72
N PHE A 97 -8.34 11.92 7.55
CA PHE A 97 -9.48 12.14 6.69
C PHE A 97 -10.38 13.16 7.38
N ALA A 98 -10.46 14.37 6.83
CA ALA A 98 -11.43 15.35 7.29
C ALA A 98 -12.81 14.67 7.30
N ARG A 99 -13.49 14.68 8.46
CA ARG A 99 -14.82 14.05 8.63
C ARG A 99 -15.83 14.50 7.57
N LEU A 100 -15.63 15.68 7.02
CA LEU A 100 -16.36 16.19 5.88
C LEU A 100 -15.64 15.73 4.61
N ASN A 101 -16.28 14.87 3.82
CA ASN A 101 -15.84 14.26 2.55
C ASN A 101 -15.28 15.22 1.45
N LYS A 102 -15.04 16.49 1.79
CA LYS A 102 -14.58 17.59 0.92
C LYS A 102 -13.16 17.43 0.40
N ALA A 103 -12.33 16.57 1.01
CA ALA A 103 -10.96 16.39 0.53
C ALA A 103 -10.97 15.71 -0.85
N LYS A 104 -10.71 16.49 -1.91
CA LYS A 104 -10.63 16.03 -3.30
C LYS A 104 -9.42 15.13 -3.59
N LYS A 105 -8.52 14.95 -2.62
CA LYS A 105 -7.33 14.12 -2.71
C LYS A 105 -6.94 13.52 -1.36
N ILE A 106 -6.32 12.35 -1.39
CA ILE A 106 -5.59 11.78 -0.24
C ILE A 106 -4.11 11.85 -0.58
N VAL A 107 -3.27 12.29 0.36
CA VAL A 107 -1.82 12.37 0.19
C VAL A 107 -1.17 11.34 1.10
N LEU A 108 -0.35 10.47 0.52
CA LEU A 108 0.41 9.43 1.22
C LEU A 108 1.89 9.72 1.03
N VAL A 109 2.65 9.87 2.12
CA VAL A 109 4.07 10.22 2.09
C VAL A 109 4.92 8.99 2.40
N GLY A 110 6.05 8.87 1.71
CA GLY A 110 7.08 7.85 1.88
C GLY A 110 7.56 7.75 3.33
N PRO A 111 7.74 6.54 3.88
CA PRO A 111 7.74 5.24 3.18
C PRO A 111 6.33 4.63 3.02
N PHE A 112 5.27 5.44 2.98
CA PHE A 112 3.88 5.00 2.81
C PHE A 112 3.39 4.13 3.96
N GLU A 113 3.78 4.50 5.18
CA GLU A 113 3.58 3.65 6.36
C GLU A 113 2.13 3.21 6.55
N SER A 114 1.16 4.06 6.23
CA SER A 114 -0.27 3.71 6.33
C SER A 114 -0.69 2.59 5.38
N LEU A 115 -0.10 2.53 4.19
CA LEU A 115 -0.29 1.41 3.27
C LEU A 115 0.44 0.17 3.78
N LEU A 116 1.69 0.33 4.25
CA LEU A 116 2.50 -0.79 4.76
C LEU A 116 1.85 -1.47 5.97
N HIS A 117 1.29 -0.70 6.90
CA HIS A 117 0.58 -1.23 8.07
C HIS A 117 -0.65 -2.08 7.70
N ARG A 118 -1.25 -1.84 6.53
CA ARG A 118 -2.42 -2.59 6.02
C ARG A 118 -2.08 -3.39 4.76
N TRP A 119 -0.79 -3.64 4.51
CA TRP A 119 -0.31 -4.16 3.24
C TRP A 119 -0.98 -5.47 2.86
N ASP A 120 -1.01 -6.45 3.74
CA ASP A 120 -1.61 -7.76 3.45
C ASP A 120 -3.11 -7.67 3.19
N THR A 121 -3.81 -6.76 3.88
CA THR A 121 -5.23 -6.56 3.67
C THR A 121 -5.50 -5.94 2.30
N LEU A 122 -4.73 -4.92 1.92
CA LEU A 122 -4.85 -4.26 0.63
C LEU A 122 -4.42 -5.18 -0.52
N LYS A 123 -3.32 -5.90 -0.36
CA LYS A 123 -2.81 -6.88 -1.34
C LYS A 123 -3.81 -8.00 -1.55
N ARG A 124 -4.39 -8.55 -0.48
CA ARG A 124 -5.45 -9.56 -0.59
C ARG A 124 -6.68 -9.03 -1.34
N LEU A 125 -7.09 -7.78 -1.12
CA LEU A 125 -8.20 -7.17 -1.87
C LEU A 125 -7.86 -7.02 -3.36
N ALA A 126 -6.64 -6.63 -3.68
CA ALA A 126 -6.14 -6.56 -5.04
C ALA A 126 -6.15 -7.95 -5.71
N ASP A 127 -5.66 -8.99 -5.02
CA ASP A 127 -5.54 -10.33 -5.59
C ASP A 127 -6.91 -11.05 -5.77
N GLN A 128 -7.94 -10.66 -5.02
CA GLN A 128 -9.27 -11.29 -5.07
C GLN A 128 -10.13 -10.82 -6.25
N SER A 129 -11.12 -11.64 -6.66
CA SER A 129 -12.16 -11.22 -7.61
C SER A 129 -13.07 -10.14 -7.02
N CYS A 130 -13.56 -9.21 -7.84
CA CYS A 130 -14.53 -8.19 -7.41
C CYS A 130 -15.87 -8.77 -6.89
N ASP A 131 -16.11 -10.06 -7.12
CA ASP A 131 -17.26 -10.80 -6.61
C ASP A 131 -17.01 -11.48 -5.25
N SER A 132 -15.81 -11.32 -4.66
CA SER A 132 -15.51 -11.90 -3.36
C SER A 132 -16.35 -11.28 -2.24
N GLY A 133 -16.55 -12.02 -1.15
CA GLY A 133 -17.29 -11.51 0.01
C GLY A 133 -16.71 -10.21 0.57
N ASP A 134 -15.38 -10.07 0.57
CA ASP A 134 -14.69 -8.86 1.04
C ASP A 134 -15.03 -7.64 0.16
N TRP A 135 -15.08 -7.81 -1.16
CA TRP A 135 -15.48 -6.76 -2.10
C TRP A 135 -16.96 -6.43 -1.99
N GLN A 136 -17.83 -7.42 -1.83
CA GLN A 136 -19.27 -7.18 -1.65
C GLN A 136 -19.57 -6.41 -0.36
N GLU A 137 -18.87 -6.74 0.72
CA GLU A 137 -18.95 -5.99 1.97
C GLU A 137 -18.43 -4.56 1.79
N LEU A 138 -17.35 -4.39 1.03
CA LEU A 138 -16.83 -3.07 0.70
C LEU A 138 -17.85 -2.21 -0.06
N LYS A 139 -18.50 -2.77 -1.09
CA LYS A 139 -19.52 -2.07 -1.88
C LYS A 139 -20.65 -1.56 -0.99
N LYS A 140 -21.10 -2.37 -0.01
CA LYS A 140 -22.12 -1.94 0.97
C LYS A 140 -21.65 -0.77 1.84
N GLN A 141 -20.37 -0.72 2.20
CA GLN A 141 -19.80 0.35 3.02
C GLN A 141 -19.51 1.62 2.22
N VAL A 142 -19.21 1.51 0.92
CA VAL A 142 -18.96 2.65 0.03
C VAL A 142 -20.26 3.30 -0.45
N ALA A 143 -21.34 2.54 -0.65
CA ALA A 143 -22.60 3.07 -1.18
C ALA A 143 -23.15 4.32 -0.43
N PRO A 144 -23.09 4.41 0.92
CA PRO A 144 -23.48 5.62 1.63
C PRO A 144 -22.55 6.83 1.39
N LEU A 145 -21.26 6.59 1.13
CA LEU A 145 -20.26 7.65 0.93
C LEU A 145 -20.43 8.35 -0.43
N GLY A 146 -20.90 7.63 -1.45
CA GLY A 146 -21.16 8.18 -2.78
C GLY A 146 -22.39 9.08 -2.83
N ALA A 147 -23.46 8.73 -2.09
CA ALA A 147 -24.72 9.46 -2.10
C ALA A 147 -24.62 10.91 -1.61
N GLU A 148 -23.69 11.20 -0.68
CA GLU A 148 -23.48 12.56 -0.16
C GLU A 148 -22.73 13.49 -1.13
N ASN A 149 -22.07 12.96 -2.16
CA ASN A 149 -21.23 13.73 -3.09
C ASN A 149 -21.91 14.00 -4.45
N ALA A 150 -23.17 13.58 -4.64
CA ALA A 150 -23.91 13.61 -5.91
C ALA A 150 -24.41 15.01 -6.34
N THR A 151 -23.56 16.05 -6.24
CA THR A 151 -23.90 17.41 -6.71
C THR A 151 -23.47 17.66 -8.17
N ILE A 152 -22.92 16.66 -8.88
CA ILE A 152 -22.53 16.79 -10.31
C ILE A 152 -23.17 15.64 -11.13
N PRO A 153 -23.75 15.89 -12.33
CA PRO A 153 -24.59 14.93 -13.05
C PRO A 153 -23.84 13.92 -13.95
N ASP A 154 -22.52 13.76 -13.79
CA ASP A 154 -21.81 12.62 -14.39
C ASP A 154 -21.83 11.47 -13.38
N GLU A 155 -22.96 10.77 -13.35
CA GLU A 155 -23.17 9.61 -12.48
C GLU A 155 -22.23 8.48 -12.96
N PRO A 156 -21.21 8.08 -12.18
CA PRO A 156 -20.34 6.98 -12.56
C PRO A 156 -21.16 5.68 -12.57
N ASP A 157 -21.03 4.90 -13.63
CA ASP A 157 -21.70 3.59 -13.76
C ASP A 157 -21.38 2.73 -12.52
N PRO A 158 -22.39 2.37 -11.72
CA PRO A 158 -22.19 1.68 -10.44
C PRO A 158 -21.47 0.33 -10.60
N GLU A 159 -21.54 -0.32 -11.77
CA GLU A 159 -20.86 -1.59 -12.03
C GLU A 159 -19.38 -1.43 -12.41
N LEU A 160 -18.98 -0.29 -13.00
CA LEU A 160 -17.59 -0.01 -13.36
C LEU A 160 -16.73 0.41 -12.15
N THR A 161 -17.36 0.85 -11.05
CA THR A 161 -16.65 1.34 -9.86
C THR A 161 -15.74 0.30 -9.18
N PRO A 162 -16.11 -0.98 -8.96
CA PRO A 162 -15.29 -1.91 -8.20
C PRO A 162 -14.10 -2.42 -9.01
N LEU A 163 -14.30 -2.63 -10.31
CA LEU A 163 -13.24 -3.04 -11.21
C LEU A 163 -12.19 -1.93 -11.35
N LYS A 164 -12.64 -0.68 -11.53
CA LYS A 164 -11.77 0.49 -11.56
C LYS A 164 -11.02 0.67 -10.24
N THR A 165 -11.71 0.54 -9.09
CA THR A 165 -11.09 0.61 -7.76
C THR A 165 -9.98 -0.43 -7.62
N LYS A 166 -10.24 -1.65 -8.09
CA LYS A 166 -9.28 -2.75 -8.03
C LYS A 166 -8.05 -2.45 -8.89
N GLU A 167 -8.23 -2.03 -10.13
CA GLU A 167 -7.12 -1.68 -11.03
C GLU A 167 -6.28 -0.51 -10.48
N ASP A 168 -6.93 0.51 -9.94
CA ASP A 168 -6.26 1.65 -9.30
C ASP A 168 -5.48 1.21 -8.05
N LEU A 169 -6.05 0.30 -7.25
CA LEU A 169 -5.39 -0.28 -6.09
C LEU A 169 -4.16 -1.10 -6.49
N GLU A 170 -4.29 -2.01 -7.45
CA GLU A 170 -3.19 -2.82 -7.98
C GLU A 170 -2.06 -1.93 -8.48
N THR A 171 -2.40 -0.90 -9.25
CA THR A 171 -1.46 0.08 -9.79
C THR A 171 -0.74 0.84 -8.66
N SER A 172 -1.49 1.33 -7.67
CA SER A 172 -0.95 2.04 -6.52
C SER A 172 0.00 1.16 -5.69
N LEU A 173 -0.40 -0.07 -5.37
CA LEU A 173 0.42 -1.03 -4.62
C LEU A 173 1.68 -1.43 -5.41
N GLY A 174 1.56 -1.68 -6.71
CA GLY A 174 2.70 -1.97 -7.58
C GLY A 174 3.73 -0.84 -7.60
N ARG A 175 3.27 0.41 -7.57
CA ARG A 175 4.15 1.59 -7.49
C ARG A 175 4.82 1.71 -6.13
N VAL A 176 4.07 1.55 -5.04
CA VAL A 176 4.61 1.58 -3.68
C VAL A 176 5.67 0.49 -3.49
N LYS A 177 5.42 -0.73 -3.99
CA LYS A 177 6.41 -1.82 -3.97
C LYS A 177 7.71 -1.47 -4.71
N SER A 178 7.62 -0.66 -5.76
CA SER A 178 8.77 -0.26 -6.59
C SER A 178 9.52 0.96 -6.03
N ALA A 179 9.05 1.57 -4.93
CA ALA A 179 9.73 2.70 -4.32
C ALA A 179 11.04 2.26 -3.62
N PRO A 180 12.11 3.05 -3.72
CA PRO A 180 13.45 2.65 -3.27
C PRO A 180 13.55 2.39 -1.76
N ASP A 181 12.70 3.04 -0.97
CA ASP A 181 12.62 2.97 0.49
C ASP A 181 11.72 1.84 1.01
N VAL A 182 10.90 1.23 0.15
CA VAL A 182 9.87 0.25 0.54
C VAL A 182 10.36 -1.19 0.40
N GLY A 183 11.20 -1.50 -0.59
CA GLY A 183 11.60 -2.87 -0.92
C GLY A 183 12.22 -3.65 0.25
N ALA A 184 13.08 -2.99 1.03
CA ALA A 184 13.70 -3.58 2.22
C ALA A 184 12.65 -3.89 3.31
N HIS A 185 11.67 -3.01 3.49
CA HIS A 185 10.61 -3.19 4.49
C HIS A 185 9.68 -4.35 4.12
N LEU A 186 9.22 -4.43 2.87
CA LEU A 186 8.39 -5.53 2.40
C LEU A 186 9.11 -6.87 2.47
N SER A 187 10.41 -6.91 2.13
CA SER A 187 11.22 -8.13 2.25
C SER A 187 11.34 -8.59 3.71
N ALA A 188 11.51 -7.65 4.64
CA ALA A 188 11.53 -7.96 6.07
C ALA A 188 10.18 -8.48 6.57
N MET A 189 9.06 -7.90 6.12
CA MET A 189 7.71 -8.39 6.43
C MET A 189 7.49 -9.81 5.90
N GLU A 190 7.83 -10.09 4.63
CA GLU A 190 7.69 -11.43 4.03
C GLU A 190 8.56 -12.47 4.75
N THR A 191 9.77 -12.09 5.17
CA THR A 191 10.65 -12.95 5.97
C THR A 191 10.07 -13.21 7.37
N ALA A 192 9.48 -12.20 8.02
CA ALA A 192 8.83 -12.36 9.32
C ALA A 192 7.60 -13.29 9.25
N HIS A 193 6.79 -13.17 8.18
CA HIS A 193 5.65 -14.06 7.96
C HIS A 193 6.05 -15.52 7.71
N SER A 194 7.12 -15.74 6.93
CA SER A 194 7.58 -17.09 6.60
C SER A 194 8.33 -17.77 7.74
N SER A 195 9.13 -17.02 8.51
CA SER A 195 9.90 -17.55 9.65
C SER A 195 9.09 -17.67 10.94
N GLY A 196 7.92 -17.01 11.02
CA GLY A 196 7.15 -16.89 12.25
C GLY A 196 7.89 -16.13 13.37
N THR A 197 9.01 -15.48 13.05
CA THR A 197 9.89 -14.80 14.00
C THR A 197 9.97 -13.32 13.66
N ILE A 198 9.68 -12.45 14.63
CA ILE A 198 9.77 -11.00 14.45
C ILE A 198 11.10 -10.52 15.02
N HIS A 199 11.94 -9.92 14.17
CA HIS A 199 13.20 -9.31 14.59
C HIS A 199 13.03 -7.80 14.74
N PHE A 200 13.39 -7.28 15.91
CA PHE A 200 13.40 -5.84 16.17
C PHE A 200 14.84 -5.39 16.42
N ASN A 201 15.30 -4.33 15.74
CA ASN A 201 16.58 -3.72 16.05
C ASN A 201 16.55 -3.00 17.40
N GLN A 202 15.41 -2.39 17.73
CA GLN A 202 15.17 -1.69 18.98
C GLN A 202 13.72 -1.92 19.41
N LEU A 203 13.53 -2.40 20.63
CA LEU A 203 12.22 -2.57 21.26
C LEU A 203 12.16 -1.63 22.45
N TRP A 204 11.24 -0.67 22.41
CA TRP A 204 10.96 0.24 23.51
C TRP A 204 9.63 -0.18 24.13
N THR A 205 9.63 -0.47 25.44
CA THR A 205 8.42 -0.79 26.20
C THR A 205 8.23 0.30 27.24
N THR A 206 7.11 1.01 27.19
CA THR A 206 6.72 1.99 28.20
C THR A 206 5.91 1.27 29.28
N PHE A 207 6.42 1.24 30.50
CA PHE A 207 5.70 0.71 31.66
C PHE A 207 4.96 1.84 32.38
N PRO A 208 3.74 1.60 32.88
CA PRO A 208 3.04 2.57 33.71
C PRO A 208 3.85 2.89 34.97
N PRO A 209 3.70 4.10 35.55
CA PRO A 209 4.42 4.48 36.75
C PRO A 209 4.06 3.55 37.92
N GLY A 210 5.06 2.95 38.56
CA GLY A 210 4.90 2.06 39.71
C GLY A 210 5.25 0.58 39.46
N GLU A 211 5.55 0.18 38.22
CA GLU A 211 5.98 -1.18 37.91
C GLU A 211 7.51 -1.31 37.90
N LEU A 212 8.03 -2.31 38.64
CA LEU A 212 9.43 -2.71 38.61
C LEU A 212 9.59 -3.86 37.62
N VAL A 213 10.27 -3.61 36.50
CA VAL A 213 10.53 -4.65 35.49
C VAL A 213 11.97 -5.11 35.62
N TYR A 214 12.12 -6.37 36.01
CA TYR A 214 13.41 -7.05 36.02
C TYR A 214 13.49 -7.97 34.79
N SER A 215 14.14 -7.49 33.72
CA SER A 215 14.43 -8.32 32.55
C SER A 215 15.87 -8.85 32.64
N THR A 216 16.01 -10.15 32.87
CA THR A 216 17.28 -10.83 32.59
C THR A 216 17.35 -11.09 31.09
N VAL A 217 18.34 -10.51 30.40
CA VAL A 217 18.59 -10.74 28.97
C VAL A 217 18.82 -12.24 28.75
N PHE A 218 17.80 -12.94 28.26
CA PHE A 218 17.81 -14.38 28.01
C PHE A 218 18.39 -14.70 26.62
N GLN A 219 19.56 -14.18 26.26
CA GLN A 219 20.31 -14.71 25.11
C GLN A 219 21.82 -14.67 25.37
N LYS A 220 22.34 -15.77 25.91
CA LYS A 220 23.75 -16.16 25.77
C LYS A 220 23.82 -17.41 24.88
N GLY A 221 23.59 -17.22 23.58
CA GLY A 221 23.93 -18.18 22.52
C GLY A 221 22.90 -19.28 22.21
N PRO A 222 23.01 -19.93 21.03
CA PRO A 222 22.19 -21.09 20.67
C PRO A 222 22.54 -22.27 21.59
N ALA A 223 21.58 -22.69 22.41
CA ALA A 223 21.71 -23.88 23.24
C ALA A 223 21.65 -25.15 22.38
N PHE A 224 22.75 -25.48 21.69
CA PHE A 224 22.94 -26.77 21.04
C PHE A 224 23.23 -27.83 22.11
N ARG A 225 22.20 -28.33 22.79
CA ARG A 225 22.34 -29.40 23.78
C ARG A 225 22.49 -30.74 23.04
N ARG A 226 23.70 -31.06 22.56
CA ARG A 226 24.05 -32.46 22.23
C ARG A 226 24.05 -33.24 23.54
N GLN A 227 22.99 -34.00 23.81
CA GLN A 227 23.05 -35.09 24.77
C GLN A 227 24.00 -36.16 24.19
N GLY A 228 25.26 -36.08 24.60
CA GLY A 228 26.17 -37.21 24.46
C GLY A 228 25.67 -38.34 25.35
N MET A 229 25.10 -39.39 24.75
CA MET A 229 25.03 -40.71 25.37
C MET A 229 26.45 -41.21 25.60
N GLN A 230 26.98 -41.01 26.81
CA GLN A 230 28.07 -41.85 27.31
C GLN A 230 27.44 -43.17 27.76
N GLN A 231 27.56 -44.20 26.94
CA GLN A 231 27.38 -45.57 27.38
C GLN A 231 28.65 -45.97 28.15
N SER A 232 28.53 -46.16 29.46
CA SER A 232 29.59 -46.79 30.26
C SER A 232 29.69 -48.27 29.90
N PRO A 233 30.89 -48.82 29.69
CA PRO A 233 31.06 -50.26 29.46
C PRO A 233 30.79 -51.02 30.76
N ARG A 234 29.93 -52.05 30.69
CA ARG A 234 29.84 -53.10 31.71
C ARG A 234 31.10 -53.96 31.60
N SER A 235 32.00 -53.82 32.56
CA SER A 235 33.00 -54.85 32.87
C SER A 235 32.27 -56.04 33.47
N GLY A 236 32.33 -57.17 32.77
CA GLY A 236 32.03 -58.48 33.32
C GLY A 236 33.34 -59.26 33.44
N GLU A 237 33.69 -59.60 34.67
CA GLU A 237 34.38 -60.83 35.10
C GLU A 237 33.81 -61.20 36.48
#